data_AF-A0A748S180-F1
#
_entry.id   AF-A0A748S180-F1
#
_cell.length_a   1.000
_cell.length_b   1.000
_cell.length_c   1.000
_cell.angle_alpha   90.00
_cell.angle_beta   90.00
_cell.angle_gamma   90.00
#
_symmetry.space_group_name_H-M   'P 1'
#
loop_
_entity.id
_entity.type
_entity.pdbx_description
1 polymer ?
#
loop_
_entity_poly.entity_id
_entity_poly.type
_entity_poly.pdbx_seq_one_letter_code
_entity_poly.pdbx_strand_id
1 'polypeptide(L)'
;MALLDELEARDKRIFPVKEDDPRNQVNFLYKPSEKPYCHHASVRVDEKERQVRCKICGAVVEPFDWMLSVAKRETRLADDVKQLRQEERERRKNIEKLIQIERNVKARIRRATKLIPE
;
A
#
# COMPACT_ATOMS: atom_id res chain seq x y z
N MET A 1 4.07 -12.36 82.21
CA MET A 1 4.00 -13.16 80.97
C MET A 1 2.55 -13.15 80.50
N ALA A 2 1.99 -11.98 80.20
CA ALA A 2 2.28 -11.21 79.00
C ALA A 2 1.96 -12.03 77.73
N LEU A 3 0.71 -11.91 77.30
CA LEU A 3 0.39 -11.35 75.99
C LEU A 3 1.12 -12.00 74.81
N LEU A 4 0.95 -13.31 74.58
CA LEU A 4 1.42 -13.91 73.32
C LEU A 4 0.48 -14.94 72.67
N ASP A 5 -0.74 -15.16 73.15
CA ASP A 5 -1.68 -16.11 72.51
C ASP A 5 -2.92 -15.46 71.88
N GLU A 6 -3.00 -14.12 71.78
CA GLU A 6 -4.14 -13.41 71.16
C GLU A 6 -3.80 -12.67 69.85
N LEU A 7 -2.59 -12.82 69.30
CA LEU A 7 -2.17 -12.07 68.09
C LEU A 7 -2.14 -12.86 66.79
N GLU A 8 -2.44 -14.16 66.77
CA GLU A 8 -2.61 -14.91 65.51
C GLU A 8 -4.00 -14.75 64.88
N ALA A 9 -4.83 -13.83 65.38
CA ALA A 9 -6.15 -13.52 64.84
C ALA A 9 -6.22 -12.20 64.05
N ARG A 10 -5.09 -11.54 63.76
CA ARG A 10 -5.09 -10.23 63.08
C ARG A 10 -4.25 -10.22 61.81
N ASP A 11 -4.94 -9.89 60.73
CA ASP A 11 -4.42 -9.50 59.41
C ASP A 11 -4.28 -10.59 58.35
N LYS A 12 -5.32 -11.42 58.22
CA LYS A 12 -5.77 -11.83 56.88
C LYS A 12 -6.91 -10.93 56.47
N ARG A 13 -6.57 -9.82 55.81
CA ARG A 13 -7.51 -9.10 54.93
C ARG A 13 -7.91 -10.11 53.87
N ILE A 14 -9.02 -10.80 54.11
CA ILE A 14 -9.70 -11.60 53.11
C ILE A 14 -10.24 -10.58 52.12
N PHE A 15 -9.42 -10.24 51.12
CA PHE A 15 -9.91 -9.54 49.94
C PHE A 15 -11.02 -10.42 49.36
N PRO A 16 -12.24 -9.89 49.17
CA PRO A 16 -13.29 -10.65 48.52
C PRO A 16 -12.82 -10.96 47.11
N VAL A 17 -12.39 -12.20 46.88
CA VAL A 17 -12.03 -12.73 45.58
C VAL A 17 -13.35 -12.92 44.82
N LYS A 18 -13.90 -11.83 44.30
CA LYS A 18 -14.67 -11.94 43.06
C LYS A 18 -13.60 -12.00 41.97
N GLU A 19 -13.39 -13.21 41.46
CA GLU A 19 -12.55 -13.53 40.30
C GLU A 19 -13.12 -12.88 39.03
N ASP A 20 -13.18 -11.56 38.99
CA ASP A 20 -13.25 -10.84 37.73
C ASP A 20 -11.81 -10.43 37.40
N ASP A 21 -11.20 -11.14 36.44
CA ASP A 21 -9.92 -10.77 35.85
C ASP A 21 -9.96 -9.27 35.52
N PRO A 22 -9.02 -8.42 35.97
CA PRO A 22 -9.03 -6.98 35.69
C PRO A 22 -9.05 -6.67 34.19
N ARG A 23 -8.75 -7.64 33.32
CA ARG A 23 -8.95 -7.57 31.87
C ARG A 23 -10.42 -7.48 31.44
N ASN A 24 -11.36 -7.98 32.24
CA ASN A 24 -12.80 -7.84 32.03
C ASN A 24 -13.32 -6.45 32.40
N GLN A 25 -12.54 -5.61 33.10
CA GLN A 25 -12.89 -4.21 33.39
C GLN A 25 -12.37 -3.22 32.36
N VAL A 26 -11.48 -3.64 31.46
CA VAL A 26 -10.97 -2.75 30.41
C VAL A 26 -11.82 -2.88 29.15
N ASN A 27 -12.25 -1.75 28.60
CA ASN A 27 -13.07 -1.69 27.39
C ASN A 27 -12.32 -2.15 26.12
N PHE A 28 -11.03 -2.44 26.22
CA PHE A 28 -10.18 -2.79 25.08
C PHE A 28 -9.97 -4.30 25.01
N LEU A 29 -10.73 -4.95 24.13
CA LEU A 29 -10.50 -6.36 23.77
C LEU A 29 -9.36 -6.44 22.76
N TYR A 30 -8.18 -6.87 23.21
CA TYR A 30 -7.08 -7.22 22.32
C TYR A 30 -7.44 -8.50 21.57
N LYS A 31 -8.04 -8.35 20.39
CA LYS A 31 -8.16 -9.44 19.41
C LYS A 31 -7.00 -9.29 18.44
N PRO A 32 -5.99 -10.18 18.47
CA PRO A 32 -4.94 -10.16 17.45
C PRO A 32 -5.63 -10.26 16.08
N SER A 33 -5.44 -9.24 15.25
CA SER A 33 -6.10 -9.15 13.95
C SER A 33 -5.48 -10.18 13.01
N GLU A 34 -6.12 -11.35 12.89
CA GLU A 34 -5.75 -12.39 11.92
C GLU A 34 -6.08 -12.01 10.48
N LYS A 35 -6.79 -10.89 10.25
CA LYS A 35 -7.29 -10.55 8.93
C LYS A 35 -6.18 -9.94 8.06
N PRO A 36 -5.77 -10.62 6.98
CA PRO A 36 -4.71 -10.16 6.13
C PRO A 36 -5.11 -8.85 5.46
N TYR A 37 -4.18 -7.89 5.46
CA TYR A 37 -4.32 -6.65 4.70
C TYR A 37 -4.57 -6.98 3.23
N CYS A 38 -5.58 -6.33 2.66
CA CYS A 38 -5.96 -6.52 1.28
C CYS A 38 -5.44 -5.34 0.43
N HIS A 39 -4.77 -5.64 -0.69
CA HIS A 39 -4.24 -4.62 -1.62
C HIS A 39 -5.16 -4.33 -2.82
N HIS A 40 -6.36 -4.90 -2.86
CA HIS A 40 -7.31 -4.63 -3.95
C HIS A 40 -7.84 -3.19 -3.89
N ALA A 41 -7.93 -2.54 -5.04
CA ALA A 41 -8.41 -1.16 -5.15
C ALA A 41 -9.93 -1.02 -4.93
N SER A 42 -10.68 -2.09 -5.21
CA SER A 42 -12.14 -2.08 -5.21
C SER A 42 -12.70 -2.36 -3.81
N VAL A 43 -13.33 -1.34 -3.22
CA VAL A 43 -13.95 -1.41 -1.89
C VAL A 43 -15.42 -1.05 -1.92
N ARG A 44 -16.18 -1.57 -0.95
CA ARG A 44 -17.56 -1.24 -0.63
C ARG A 44 -17.58 -0.61 0.75
N VAL A 45 -18.29 0.51 0.87
CA VAL A 45 -18.51 1.20 2.15
C VAL A 45 -19.89 0.81 2.67
N ASP A 46 -19.96 0.39 3.92
CA ASP A 46 -21.21 0.15 4.64
C ASP A 46 -21.44 1.29 5.63
N GLU A 47 -22.51 2.05 5.43
CA GLU A 47 -22.85 3.21 6.26
C GLU A 47 -23.33 2.82 7.65
N LYS A 48 -24.05 1.69 7.77
CA LYS A 48 -24.64 1.26 9.05
C LYS A 48 -23.57 0.74 10.00
N GLU A 49 -22.70 -0.13 9.48
CA GLU A 49 -21.62 -0.75 10.26
C GLU A 49 -20.37 0.13 10.32
N ARG A 50 -20.34 1.26 9.58
CA ARG A 50 -19.18 2.14 9.39
C ARG A 50 -17.91 1.37 9.01
N GLN A 51 -18.07 0.36 8.16
CA GLN A 51 -16.99 -0.54 7.75
C GLN A 51 -16.73 -0.43 6.25
N VAL A 52 -15.45 -0.44 5.89
CA VAL A 52 -15.01 -0.56 4.50
C VAL A 52 -14.58 -2.01 4.27
N ARG A 53 -15.12 -2.64 3.23
CA ARG A 53 -14.80 -4.03 2.87
C ARG A 53 -14.33 -4.12 1.44
N CYS A 54 -13.35 -4.97 1.18
CA CYS A 54 -12.94 -5.27 -0.19
C CYS A 54 -14.07 -5.98 -0.96
N LYS A 55 -14.33 -5.59 -2.20
CA LYS A 55 -15.32 -6.29 -3.06
C LYS A 55 -14.86 -7.66 -3.55
N ILE A 56 -13.55 -7.91 -3.58
CA ILE A 56 -12.97 -9.13 -4.15
C ILE A 56 -12.80 -10.21 -3.07
N CYS A 57 -12.15 -9.88 -1.96
CA CYS A 57 -11.87 -10.85 -0.89
C CYS A 57 -12.74 -10.69 0.36
N GLY A 58 -13.60 -9.66 0.42
CA GLY A 58 -14.46 -9.42 1.58
C GLY A 58 -13.75 -8.97 2.86
N ALA A 59 -12.41 -8.81 2.82
CA ALA A 59 -11.61 -8.37 3.95
C ALA A 59 -12.05 -6.97 4.43
N VAL A 60 -12.04 -6.76 5.74
CA VAL A 60 -12.25 -5.43 6.34
C VAL A 60 -10.98 -4.63 6.11
N VAL A 61 -11.13 -3.46 5.51
CA VAL A 61 -10.03 -2.56 5.19
C VAL A 61 -10.16 -1.33 6.08
N GLU A 62 -9.03 -0.86 6.60
CA GLU A 62 -8.98 0.39 7.34
C GLU A 62 -9.15 1.56 6.34
N PRO A 63 -10.12 2.48 6.56
CA PRO A 63 -10.43 3.53 5.60
C PRO A 63 -9.27 4.48 5.26
N PHE A 64 -8.47 4.89 6.25
CA PHE A 64 -7.33 5.78 6.04
C PHE A 64 -6.23 5.11 5.23
N ASP A 65 -5.89 3.85 5.52
CA ASP A 65 -4.93 3.06 4.76
C ASP A 65 -5.36 2.93 3.29
N TRP A 66 -6.65 2.70 3.05
CA TRP A 66 -7.17 2.65 1.68
C TRP A 66 -7.05 4.02 1.00
N MET A 67 -7.49 5.11 1.63
CA MET A 67 -7.39 6.47 1.07
C MET A 67 -5.94 6.86 0.77
N LEU A 68 -5.02 6.53 1.68
CA LEU A 68 -3.58 6.75 1.50
C LEU A 68 -3.03 5.96 0.31
N SER A 69 -3.51 4.71 0.12
CA SER A 69 -3.11 3.89 -1.02
C SER A 69 -3.60 4.48 -2.35
N VAL A 70 -4.79 5.09 -2.37
CA VAL A 70 -5.36 5.77 -3.54
C VAL A 70 -4.54 7.01 -3.87
N ALA A 71 -4.27 7.88 -2.89
CA ALA A 71 -3.46 9.08 -3.10
C ALA A 71 -2.05 8.76 -3.59
N LYS A 72 -1.39 7.75 -2.99
CA LYS A 72 -0.06 7.28 -3.45
C LYS A 72 -0.10 6.78 -4.90
N ARG A 73 -1.17 6.08 -5.29
CA ARG A 73 -1.33 5.58 -6.66
C ARG A 73 -1.51 6.71 -7.65
N GLU A 74 -2.28 7.73 -7.30
CA GLU A 74 -2.50 8.91 -8.13
C GLU A 74 -1.18 9.64 -8.44
N THR A 75 -0.33 9.85 -7.42
CA THR A 75 0.99 10.46 -7.63
C THR A 75 1.85 9.65 -8.59
N ARG A 76 1.92 8.33 -8.41
CA ARG A 76 2.71 7.44 -9.30
C ARG A 76 2.19 7.49 -10.74
N LEU A 77 0.88 7.47 -10.94
CA LEU A 77 0.30 7.56 -12.28
C LEU A 77 0.63 8.89 -12.97
N ALA A 78 0.67 10.00 -12.23
CA ALA A 78 1.09 11.29 -12.76
C ALA A 78 2.56 11.27 -13.21
N ASP A 79 3.44 10.66 -12.40
CA ASP A 79 4.85 10.47 -12.73
C ASP A 79 5.04 9.56 -13.96
N ASP A 80 4.32 8.45 -14.02
CA ASP A 80 4.35 7.50 -15.15
C ASP A 80 3.93 8.19 -16.46
N VAL A 81 2.85 8.98 -16.45
CA VAL A 81 2.40 9.74 -17.62
C VAL A 81 3.47 10.73 -18.09
N LYS A 82 4.14 11.41 -17.15
CA LYS A 82 5.23 12.34 -17.47
C LYS A 82 6.40 11.61 -18.13
N GLN A 83 6.80 10.45 -17.59
CA GLN A 83 7.86 9.62 -18.15
C GLN A 83 7.50 9.13 -19.56
N LEU A 84 6.31 8.55 -19.73
CA LEU A 84 5.85 8.03 -21.02
C LEU A 84 5.83 9.11 -22.10
N ARG A 85 5.39 10.33 -21.77
CA ARG A 85 5.45 11.48 -22.71
C ARG A 85 6.88 11.87 -23.06
N GLN A 86 7.83 11.71 -22.15
CA GLN A 86 9.24 11.98 -22.45
C GLN A 86 9.80 10.92 -23.39
N GLU A 87 9.58 9.64 -23.10
CA GLU A 87 9.98 8.53 -23.95
C GLU A 87 9.38 8.65 -25.36
N GLU A 88 8.11 9.03 -25.47
CA GLU A 88 7.46 9.26 -26.75
C GLU A 88 8.18 10.33 -27.57
N ARG A 89 8.51 11.48 -26.95
CA ARG A 89 9.24 12.56 -27.62
C ARG A 89 10.63 12.12 -28.07
N GLU A 90 11.34 11.38 -27.24
CA GLU A 90 12.67 10.86 -27.57
C GLU A 90 12.61 9.86 -28.73
N ARG A 91 11.65 8.93 -28.70
CA ARG A 91 11.41 7.97 -29.79
C ARG A 91 11.08 8.68 -31.09
N ARG A 92 10.23 9.71 -31.08
CA ARG A 92 9.91 10.51 -32.28
C ARG A 92 11.16 11.17 -32.87
N LYS A 93 11.99 11.80 -32.03
CA LYS A 93 13.27 12.39 -32.47
C LYS A 93 14.23 11.35 -33.05
N ASN A 94 14.31 10.17 -32.43
CA ASN A 94 15.17 9.10 -32.91
C ASN A 94 14.71 8.56 -34.27
N ILE A 95 13.40 8.37 -34.46
CA ILE A 95 12.83 7.98 -35.76
C ILE A 95 13.15 9.02 -36.83
N GLU A 96 12.99 10.31 -36.54
CA GLU A 96 13.30 11.38 -37.49
C GLU A 96 14.78 11.38 -37.91
N LYS A 97 15.70 11.20 -36.95
CA LYS A 97 17.13 11.05 -37.24
C LYS A 97 17.41 9.84 -38.13
N LEU A 98 16.78 8.69 -37.86
CA LEU A 98 16.96 7.49 -38.67
C LEU A 98 16.46 7.70 -40.10
N ILE A 99 15.31 8.34 -40.28
CA ILE A 99 14.78 8.70 -41.61
C ILE A 99 15.77 9.61 -42.36
N GLN A 100 16.36 10.59 -41.67
CA GLN A 100 17.35 11.48 -42.28
C GLN A 100 18.62 10.71 -42.71
N ILE A 101 19.11 9.80 -41.87
CA ILE A 101 20.25 8.94 -42.18
C ILE A 101 19.94 8.07 -43.41
N GLU A 102 18.77 7.42 -43.45
CA GLU A 102 18.36 6.59 -44.58
C GLU A 102 18.34 7.40 -45.89
N ARG A 103 17.74 8.60 -45.87
CA ARG A 103 17.72 9.52 -47.02
C ARG A 103 19.14 9.87 -47.48
N ASN A 104 20.03 10.19 -46.55
CA ASN A 104 21.42 10.53 -46.85
C ASN A 104 22.19 9.35 -47.44
N VAL A 105 22.05 8.15 -46.86
CA VAL A 105 22.67 6.92 -47.36
C VAL A 105 22.16 6.59 -48.75
N LYS A 106 20.85 6.66 -48.99
CA LYS A 106 20.24 6.45 -50.31
C LYS A 106 20.78 7.43 -51.35
N ALA A 107 20.95 8.70 -50.99
CA ALA A 107 21.55 9.71 -51.85
C ALA A 107 23.05 9.45 -52.13
N ARG A 108 23.80 8.92 -51.15
CA ARG A 108 25.20 8.51 -51.34
C ARG A 108 25.31 7.31 -52.29
N ILE A 109 24.49 6.28 -52.09
CA ILE A 109 24.45 5.09 -52.96
C ILE A 109 24.15 5.51 -54.40
N ARG A 110 23.09 6.31 -54.63
CA ARG A 110 22.74 6.81 -55.97
C ARG A 110 23.90 7.52 -56.68
N ARG A 111 24.69 8.31 -55.94
CA ARG A 111 25.87 9.00 -56.47
C ARG A 111 26.99 8.04 -56.82
N ALA A 112 27.27 7.08 -55.94
CA ALA A 112 28.30 6.05 -56.18
C ALA A 112 27.95 5.17 -57.40
N THR A 113 26.69 4.73 -57.54
CA THR A 113 26.25 3.94 -58.69
C THR A 113 26.31 4.70 -60.02
N LYS A 114 26.18 6.04 -60.01
CA LYS A 114 26.32 6.86 -61.23
C LYS A 114 27.77 7.03 -61.68
N LEU A 115 28.73 6.83 -60.77
CA LEU A 115 30.16 7.05 -61.00
C LEU A 115 30.91 5.79 -61.42
N ILE A 116 30.25 4.63 -61.46
CA ILE A 116 30.82 3.38 -61.98
C ILE A 116 30.36 3.28 -63.45
N PRO A 117 31.25 3.51 -64.44
CA PRO A 117 30.93 3.22 -65.83
C PRO A 117 30.92 1.70 -66.03
N GLU A 118 29.94 1.19 -66.80
CA GLU A 118 29.94 -0.19 -67.32
C GLU A 118 31.15 -0.46 -68.22
#